data_AF-A0A3N6RK12-F1
#
_entry.id   AF-A0A3N6RK12-F1
#
_cell.length_a   1.000
_cell.length_b   1.000
_cell.length_c   1.000
_cell.angle_alpha   90.00
_cell.angle_beta   90.00
_cell.angle_gamma   90.00
#
_symmetry.space_group_name_H-M   'P 1'
#
loop_
_entity.id
_entity.type
_entity.pdbx_description
1 polymer ?
#
loop_
_entity_poly.entity_id
_entity_poly.type
_entity_poly.pdbx_seq_one_letter_code
_entity_poly.pdbx_strand_id
1 'polypeptide(L)'
;FLLPASLIIINDIFAYIFGFFFGRTPLIKLSPKKTWEGFIGASVTTIISAFVLANVLGRFPWLTCPRQDLSTGWLQCDADPLFKPEPFTLPAWIPGWFPWKEMEVLPVQWHALCLGLFASIIAPFGGFFASGFKRAFKIKDFGDSIPGHGGITDRMDCQMVMAVFAYIYLQSFIVSQSVSVDKILDQILTNLSFEEQQALFTRLGQMIGNS
;
A
#
# COMPACT_ATOMS: atom_id res chain seq x y z
N PHE A 1 2.63 2.07 6.67
CA PHE A 1 2.56 0.61 6.39
C PHE A 1 1.22 -0.05 6.79
N LEU A 2 0.30 0.66 7.46
CA LEU A 2 -0.96 0.06 7.96
C LEU A 2 -1.85 -0.55 6.86
N LEU A 3 -2.06 0.18 5.74
CA LEU A 3 -2.88 -0.31 4.63
C LEU A 3 -2.29 -1.58 3.96
N PRO A 4 -1.02 -1.62 3.52
CA PRO A 4 -0.42 -2.85 2.99
C PRO A 4 -0.51 -4.05 3.95
N ALA A 5 -0.23 -3.85 5.24
CA ALA A 5 -0.23 -4.92 6.22
C ALA A 5 -1.64 -5.50 6.45
N SER A 6 -2.65 -4.63 6.54
CA SER A 6 -4.05 -5.04 6.71
C SER A 6 -4.60 -5.78 5.50
N LEU A 7 -4.19 -5.42 4.27
CA LEU A 7 -4.59 -6.16 3.06
C LEU A 7 -4.10 -7.60 3.05
N ILE A 8 -2.87 -7.86 3.51
CA ILE A 8 -2.36 -9.23 3.64
C ILE A 8 -3.18 -10.01 4.68
N ILE A 9 -3.48 -9.39 5.82
CA ILE A 9 -4.27 -10.03 6.89
C ILE A 9 -5.68 -10.37 6.37
N ILE A 10 -6.33 -9.43 5.69
CA ILE A 10 -7.64 -9.63 5.05
C ILE A 10 -7.55 -10.78 4.05
N ASN A 11 -6.55 -10.77 3.18
CA ASN A 11 -6.36 -11.82 2.18
C ASN A 11 -6.20 -13.21 2.81
N ASP A 12 -5.41 -13.35 3.87
CA ASP A 12 -5.21 -14.62 4.57
C ASP A 12 -6.50 -15.12 5.25
N ILE A 13 -7.25 -14.21 5.90
CA ILE A 13 -8.53 -14.53 6.54
C ILE A 13 -9.53 -15.02 5.50
N PHE A 14 -9.70 -14.29 4.40
CA PHE A 14 -10.66 -14.66 3.36
C PHE A 14 -10.20 -15.89 2.58
N ALA A 15 -8.90 -16.10 2.38
CA ALA A 15 -8.39 -17.34 1.77
C ALA A 15 -8.73 -18.56 2.63
N TYR A 16 -8.67 -18.43 3.95
CA TYR A 16 -9.11 -19.46 4.88
C TYR A 16 -10.62 -19.66 4.85
N ILE A 17 -11.42 -18.59 4.91
CA ILE A 17 -12.88 -18.66 4.88
C ILE A 17 -13.37 -19.33 3.59
N PHE A 18 -12.98 -18.81 2.42
CA PHE A 18 -13.39 -19.38 1.14
C PHE A 18 -12.78 -20.76 0.91
N GLY A 19 -11.56 -21.01 1.37
CA GLY A 19 -10.94 -22.33 1.33
C GLY A 19 -11.66 -23.36 2.19
N PHE A 20 -12.20 -22.97 3.35
CA PHE A 20 -12.96 -23.85 4.22
C PHE A 20 -14.34 -24.19 3.66
N PHE A 21 -15.08 -23.20 3.15
CA PHE A 21 -16.45 -23.40 2.66
C PHE A 21 -16.52 -23.98 1.23
N PHE A 22 -15.61 -23.56 0.35
CA PHE A 22 -15.69 -23.86 -1.09
C PHE A 22 -14.45 -24.62 -1.61
N GLY A 23 -13.45 -24.87 -0.78
CA GLY A 23 -12.20 -25.50 -1.20
C GLY A 23 -12.38 -26.95 -1.64
N ARG A 24 -12.11 -27.20 -2.92
CA ARG A 24 -12.13 -28.56 -3.49
C ARG A 24 -10.82 -28.89 -4.19
N THR A 25 -10.21 -27.91 -4.87
CA THR A 25 -9.03 -28.13 -5.69
C THR A 25 -7.77 -27.58 -5.01
N PRO A 26 -6.77 -28.41 -4.68
CA PRO A 26 -5.55 -27.95 -4.05
C PRO A 26 -4.72 -27.09 -5.01
N LEU A 27 -4.18 -25.97 -4.51
CA LEU A 27 -3.40 -25.01 -5.28
C LEU A 27 -2.00 -25.55 -5.61
N ILE A 28 -1.34 -26.19 -4.65
CA ILE A 28 0.03 -26.73 -4.80
C ILE A 28 0.08 -28.11 -4.12
N LYS A 29 0.65 -29.11 -4.79
CA LYS A 29 0.81 -30.48 -4.24
C LYS A 29 1.57 -30.50 -2.90
N LEU A 30 2.52 -29.58 -2.75
CA LEU A 30 3.28 -29.41 -1.52
C LEU A 30 2.39 -28.95 -0.35
N SER A 31 1.32 -28.19 -0.58
CA SER A 31 0.43 -27.66 0.46
C SER A 31 -1.05 -27.99 0.20
N PRO A 32 -1.50 -29.20 0.58
CA PRO A 32 -2.83 -29.70 0.25
C PRO A 32 -3.98 -28.93 0.93
N LYS A 33 -3.68 -28.10 1.94
CA LYS A 33 -4.68 -27.29 2.66
C LYS A 33 -5.03 -25.97 1.96
N LYS A 34 -4.23 -25.52 0.98
CA LYS A 34 -4.49 -24.28 0.24
C LYS A 34 -5.21 -24.63 -1.06
N THR A 35 -6.32 -23.96 -1.35
CA THR A 35 -7.17 -24.28 -2.50
C THR A 35 -7.27 -23.13 -3.51
N TRP A 36 -7.54 -23.45 -4.77
CA TRP A 36 -7.75 -22.44 -5.82
C TRP A 36 -8.98 -21.58 -5.56
N GLU A 37 -10.06 -22.19 -5.05
CA GLU A 37 -11.30 -21.47 -4.74
C GLU A 37 -11.08 -20.46 -3.61
N GLY A 38 -10.29 -20.85 -2.59
CA GLY A 38 -9.87 -19.95 -1.51
C GLY A 38 -9.04 -18.78 -2.02
N PHE A 39 -8.09 -19.04 -2.90
CA PHE A 39 -7.21 -18.01 -3.49
C PHE A 39 -8.00 -16.99 -4.34
N ILE A 40 -8.91 -17.45 -5.18
CA ILE A 40 -9.72 -16.57 -6.04
C ILE A 40 -10.70 -15.75 -5.20
N GLY A 41 -11.39 -16.38 -4.24
CA GLY A 41 -12.32 -15.68 -3.34
C GLY A 41 -11.63 -14.62 -2.49
N ALA A 42 -10.44 -14.94 -1.97
CA ALA A 42 -9.60 -13.98 -1.26
C ALA A 42 -9.17 -12.81 -2.16
N SER A 43 -8.79 -13.08 -3.41
CA SER A 43 -8.33 -12.04 -4.33
C SER A 43 -9.43 -11.00 -4.60
N VAL A 44 -10.63 -11.46 -4.93
CA VAL A 44 -11.79 -10.56 -5.15
C VAL A 44 -12.09 -9.73 -3.90
N THR A 45 -12.10 -10.38 -2.74
CA THR A 45 -12.43 -9.71 -1.47
C THR A 45 -11.36 -8.71 -1.06
N THR A 46 -10.09 -9.01 -1.28
CA THR A 46 -8.95 -8.12 -0.97
C THR A 46 -8.97 -6.87 -1.84
N ILE A 47 -9.30 -7.00 -3.14
CA ILE A 47 -9.42 -5.84 -4.05
C ILE A 47 -10.54 -4.90 -3.59
N ILE A 48 -11.72 -5.44 -3.29
CA ILE A 48 -12.86 -4.66 -2.77
C ILE A 48 -12.48 -4.00 -1.43
N SER A 49 -11.86 -4.77 -0.53
CA SER A 49 -11.41 -4.27 0.77
C SER A 49 -10.36 -3.17 0.62
N ALA A 50 -9.48 -3.23 -0.37
CA ALA A 50 -8.49 -2.19 -0.62
C ALA A 50 -9.14 -0.85 -0.98
N PHE A 51 -10.15 -0.87 -1.85
CA PHE A 51 -10.90 0.33 -2.21
C PHE A 51 -11.63 0.94 -1.00
N VAL A 52 -12.32 0.09 -0.21
CA VAL A 52 -13.09 0.52 0.96
C VAL A 52 -12.18 1.00 2.09
N LEU A 53 -11.14 0.25 2.41
CA LEU A 53 -10.23 0.56 3.50
C LEU A 53 -9.44 1.86 3.22
N ALA A 54 -9.05 2.10 1.97
CA ALA A 54 -8.43 3.36 1.59
C ALA A 54 -9.38 4.56 1.81
N ASN A 55 -10.68 4.41 1.50
CA ASN A 55 -11.67 5.45 1.79
C ASN A 55 -11.80 5.69 3.29
N VAL A 56 -11.89 4.62 4.10
CA VAL A 56 -12.04 4.72 5.56
C VAL A 56 -10.80 5.36 6.19
N LEU A 57 -9.59 4.91 5.82
CA LEU A 57 -8.35 5.45 6.38
C LEU A 57 -8.12 6.90 5.94
N GLY A 58 -8.51 7.26 4.72
CA GLY A 58 -8.41 8.64 4.20
C GLY A 58 -9.31 9.65 4.92
N ARG A 59 -10.33 9.20 5.66
CA ARG A 59 -11.19 10.09 6.46
C ARG A 59 -10.61 10.45 7.81
N PHE A 60 -9.55 9.76 8.28
CA PHE A 60 -8.95 10.04 9.58
C PHE A 60 -7.80 11.04 9.44
N PRO A 61 -7.93 12.27 9.98
CA PRO A 61 -6.90 13.32 9.87
C PRO A 61 -5.54 12.88 10.44
N TRP A 62 -5.54 11.98 11.41
CA TRP A 62 -4.33 11.43 12.02
C TRP A 62 -3.45 10.62 11.04
N LEU A 63 -4.05 10.07 9.97
CA LEU A 63 -3.35 9.27 8.95
C LEU A 63 -3.01 10.07 7.69
N THR A 64 -3.74 11.16 7.44
CA THR A 64 -3.60 11.98 6.22
C THR A 64 -2.75 13.22 6.44
N CYS A 65 -2.69 13.74 7.67
CA CYS A 65 -1.85 14.89 8.00
C CYS A 65 -0.36 14.51 8.10
N PRO A 66 0.54 15.25 7.43
CA PRO A 66 1.97 15.04 7.59
C PRO A 66 2.39 15.40 9.03
N ARG A 67 3.11 14.50 9.70
CA ARG A 67 3.70 14.80 11.01
C ARG A 67 4.96 15.63 10.83
N GLN A 68 4.98 16.83 11.42
CA GLN A 68 6.18 17.68 11.49
C GLN A 68 6.78 17.72 12.91
N ASP A 69 5.98 17.53 13.97
CA ASP A 69 6.43 17.58 15.36
C ASP A 69 5.78 16.48 16.25
N LEU A 70 6.07 16.47 17.56
CA LEU A 70 5.45 15.60 18.60
C LEU A 70 4.42 16.30 19.55
N SER A 71 4.12 17.59 19.37
CA SER A 71 2.97 18.35 19.94
C SER A 71 1.61 18.27 19.20
N THR A 72 0.55 17.71 19.80
CA THR A 72 -0.78 17.37 19.22
C THR A 72 -1.58 18.42 18.42
N GLY A 73 -1.07 19.64 18.22
CA GLY A 73 -1.71 20.74 17.47
C GLY A 73 -1.81 20.56 15.94
N TRP A 74 -1.20 19.54 15.34
CA TRP A 74 -1.21 19.30 13.88
C TRP A 74 -2.50 18.66 13.33
N LEU A 75 -3.52 18.40 14.16
CA LEU A 75 -4.73 17.69 13.69
C LEU A 75 -5.60 18.54 12.74
N GLN A 76 -5.32 19.85 12.64
CA GLN A 76 -5.89 20.78 11.67
C GLN A 76 -4.82 21.14 10.64
N CYS A 77 -4.56 20.25 9.69
CA CYS A 77 -3.63 20.47 8.59
C CYS A 77 -4.36 20.55 7.25
N ASP A 78 -3.71 21.10 6.22
CA ASP A 78 -4.13 20.82 4.84
C ASP A 78 -3.60 19.44 4.44
N ALA A 79 -4.51 18.52 4.14
CA ALA A 79 -4.15 17.16 3.75
C ALA A 79 -3.49 17.15 2.36
N ASP A 80 -2.64 16.15 2.12
CA ASP A 80 -2.03 15.94 0.81
C ASP A 80 -3.12 15.79 -0.28
N PRO A 81 -2.91 16.31 -1.51
CA PRO A 81 -3.86 16.18 -2.61
C PRO A 81 -4.36 14.74 -2.85
N LEU A 82 -3.55 13.73 -2.52
CA LEU A 82 -3.92 12.32 -2.62
C LEU A 82 -5.16 11.94 -1.77
N PHE A 83 -5.45 12.71 -0.73
CA PHE A 83 -6.56 12.48 0.19
C PHE A 83 -7.72 13.47 0.00
N LYS A 84 -7.63 14.38 -0.98
CA LYS A 84 -8.74 15.28 -1.32
C LYS A 84 -9.71 14.55 -2.25
N PRO A 85 -11.03 14.54 -1.96
CA PRO A 85 -12.00 13.86 -2.79
C PRO A 85 -12.12 14.56 -4.15
N GLU A 86 -12.03 13.80 -5.23
CA GLU A 86 -12.23 14.27 -6.59
C GLU A 86 -13.55 13.68 -7.13
N PRO A 87 -14.41 14.49 -7.78
CA PRO A 87 -15.65 13.99 -8.35
C PRO A 87 -15.34 13.09 -9.56
N PHE A 88 -15.64 11.79 -9.44
CA PHE A 88 -15.52 10.84 -10.53
C PHE A 88 -16.85 10.71 -11.28
N THR A 89 -16.84 11.01 -12.58
CA THR A 89 -18.01 10.86 -13.45
C THR A 89 -18.06 9.45 -14.02
N LEU A 90 -19.23 8.81 -13.92
CA LEU A 90 -19.40 7.45 -14.41
C LEU A 90 -19.33 7.41 -15.94
N PRO A 91 -18.60 6.44 -16.52
CA PRO A 91 -18.52 6.28 -17.97
C PRO A 91 -19.88 5.90 -18.58
N ALA A 92 -20.11 6.32 -19.82
CA ALA A 92 -21.41 6.27 -20.50
C ALA A 92 -22.02 4.86 -20.70
N TRP A 93 -21.26 3.80 -20.46
CA TRP A 93 -21.73 2.42 -20.53
C TRP A 93 -22.49 1.97 -19.27
N ILE A 94 -22.42 2.74 -18.17
CA ILE A 94 -23.15 2.42 -16.95
C ILE A 94 -24.62 2.80 -17.16
N PRO A 95 -25.56 1.85 -16.97
CA PRO A 95 -26.91 2.09 -17.43
C PRO A 95 -27.66 2.97 -16.40
N GLY A 96 -28.49 3.90 -16.88
CA GLY A 96 -29.03 5.02 -16.10
C GLY A 96 -30.00 4.69 -14.95
N TRP A 97 -30.20 3.41 -14.65
CA TRP A 97 -30.90 2.91 -13.46
C TRP A 97 -29.98 2.87 -12.23
N PHE A 98 -28.67 3.09 -12.42
CA PHE A 98 -27.72 3.16 -11.32
C PHE A 98 -27.82 4.53 -10.61
N PRO A 99 -28.15 4.56 -9.30
CA PRO A 99 -28.55 5.80 -8.61
C PRO A 99 -27.38 6.76 -8.32
N TRP A 100 -26.14 6.31 -8.40
CA TRP A 100 -24.96 7.11 -8.04
C TRP A 100 -24.39 7.72 -9.31
N LYS A 101 -24.73 8.98 -9.62
CA LYS A 101 -24.27 9.66 -10.84
C LYS A 101 -22.89 10.31 -10.69
N GLU A 102 -22.52 10.64 -9.46
CA GLU A 102 -21.24 11.21 -9.06
C GLU A 102 -20.74 10.46 -7.83
N MET A 103 -19.48 9.99 -7.87
CA MET A 103 -18.84 9.37 -6.71
C MET A 103 -17.63 10.20 -6.30
N GLU A 104 -17.54 10.53 -5.03
CA GLU A 104 -16.33 11.11 -4.44
C GLU A 104 -15.30 10.01 -4.26
N VAL A 105 -14.29 10.01 -5.12
CA VAL A 105 -13.20 9.03 -5.09
C VAL A 105 -11.94 9.76 -4.67
N LEU A 106 -11.22 9.20 -3.70
CA LEU A 106 -9.91 9.71 -3.32
C LEU A 106 -8.86 9.11 -4.25
N PRO A 107 -7.89 9.91 -4.77
CA PRO A 107 -6.80 9.38 -5.59
C PRO A 107 -6.03 8.22 -4.94
N VAL A 108 -5.91 8.21 -3.60
CA VAL A 108 -5.28 7.11 -2.84
C VAL A 108 -5.94 5.74 -3.09
N GLN A 109 -7.23 5.70 -3.44
CA GLN A 109 -7.95 4.45 -3.66
C GLN A 109 -7.40 3.69 -4.88
N TRP A 110 -6.92 4.39 -5.91
CA TRP A 110 -6.30 3.76 -7.07
C TRP A 110 -4.99 3.07 -6.71
N HIS A 111 -4.16 3.72 -5.89
CA HIS A 111 -2.94 3.10 -5.36
C HIS A 111 -3.26 1.92 -4.45
N ALA A 112 -4.31 2.02 -3.64
CA ALA A 112 -4.76 0.91 -2.81
C ALA A 112 -5.19 -0.30 -3.64
N LEU A 113 -5.85 -0.11 -4.79
CA LEU A 113 -6.17 -1.20 -5.71
C LEU A 113 -4.91 -1.89 -6.25
N CYS A 114 -3.88 -1.13 -6.64
CA CYS A 114 -2.59 -1.71 -7.05
C CYS A 114 -1.94 -2.54 -5.92
N LEU A 115 -1.95 -2.00 -4.70
CA LEU A 115 -1.43 -2.69 -3.52
C LEU A 115 -2.27 -3.94 -3.19
N GLY A 116 -3.60 -3.89 -3.34
CA GLY A 116 -4.51 -5.02 -3.11
C GLY A 116 -4.34 -6.14 -4.14
N LEU A 117 -4.11 -5.80 -5.41
CA LEU A 117 -3.76 -6.76 -6.45
C LEU A 117 -2.44 -7.46 -6.14
N PHE A 118 -1.41 -6.71 -5.76
CA PHE A 118 -0.14 -7.31 -5.37
C PHE A 118 -0.28 -8.19 -4.11
N ALA A 119 -0.99 -7.71 -3.09
CA ALA A 119 -1.21 -8.40 -1.83
C ALA A 119 -1.98 -9.72 -1.99
N SER A 120 -2.89 -9.81 -2.96
CA SER A 120 -3.67 -11.03 -3.21
C SER A 120 -3.00 -11.99 -4.18
N ILE A 121 -2.31 -11.48 -5.21
CA ILE A 121 -1.73 -12.33 -6.25
C ILE A 121 -0.30 -12.72 -5.90
N ILE A 122 0.57 -11.75 -5.63
CA ILE A 122 2.02 -11.97 -5.58
C ILE A 122 2.50 -12.27 -4.15
N ALA A 123 2.06 -11.48 -3.17
CA ALA A 123 2.54 -11.60 -1.80
C ALA A 123 2.34 -13.01 -1.17
N PRO A 124 1.25 -13.75 -1.42
CA PRO A 124 1.08 -15.10 -0.85
C PRO A 124 2.13 -16.10 -1.32
N PHE A 125 2.79 -15.86 -2.46
CA PHE A 125 3.90 -16.68 -2.94
C PHE A 125 5.15 -16.57 -2.09
N GLY A 126 5.37 -15.45 -1.38
CA GLY A 126 6.45 -15.34 -0.39
C GLY A 126 6.31 -16.39 0.71
N GLY A 127 5.12 -16.48 1.32
CA GLY A 127 4.82 -17.50 2.31
C GLY A 127 4.84 -18.92 1.75
N PHE A 128 4.42 -19.14 0.49
CA PHE A 128 4.54 -20.45 -0.17
C PHE A 128 5.98 -20.90 -0.32
N PHE A 129 6.86 -19.98 -0.75
CA PHE A 129 8.27 -20.26 -0.93
C PHE A 129 8.96 -20.60 0.40
N ALA A 130 8.70 -19.81 1.45
CA ALA A 130 9.26 -20.08 2.77
C ALA A 130 8.76 -21.40 3.38
N SER A 131 7.46 -21.69 3.26
CA SER A 131 6.89 -22.96 3.70
C SER A 131 7.48 -24.14 2.93
N GLY A 132 7.75 -23.98 1.63
CA GLY A 132 8.37 -25.01 0.80
C GLY A 132 9.85 -25.24 1.13
N PHE A 133 10.61 -24.16 1.33
CA PHE A 133 12.01 -24.23 1.73
C PHE A 133 12.18 -24.98 3.06
N LYS A 134 11.38 -24.64 4.08
CA LYS A 134 11.43 -25.33 5.38
C LYS A 134 11.17 -26.83 5.28
N ARG A 135 10.23 -27.25 4.42
CA ARG A 135 9.93 -28.66 4.19
C ARG A 135 11.08 -29.40 3.49
N ALA A 136 11.78 -28.73 2.57
CA ALA A 136 12.91 -29.31 1.84
C ALA A 136 14.10 -29.63 2.77
N PHE A 137 14.37 -28.78 3.77
CA PHE A 137 15.50 -28.96 4.69
C PHE A 137 15.18 -29.81 5.93
N LYS A 138 13.96 -30.36 6.06
CA LYS A 138 13.49 -31.08 7.27
C LYS A 138 13.74 -30.31 8.58
N ILE A 139 13.89 -28.99 8.51
CA ILE A 139 13.94 -28.12 9.68
C ILE A 139 12.51 -28.08 10.18
N LYS A 140 12.24 -28.92 11.19
CA LYS A 140 10.98 -28.89 11.94
C LYS A 140 10.85 -27.47 12.50
N ASP A 141 9.66 -26.92 12.38
CA ASP A 141 9.32 -25.53 12.66
C ASP A 141 10.17 -24.92 13.79
N PHE A 142 10.60 -23.66 13.65
CA PHE A 142 10.90 -22.80 14.80
C PHE A 142 9.65 -22.56 15.70
N GLY A 143 8.62 -23.41 15.58
CA GLY A 143 7.30 -23.34 16.18
C GLY A 143 7.17 -24.03 17.53
N ASP A 144 8.25 -24.59 18.09
CA ASP A 144 8.23 -25.05 19.50
C ASP A 144 8.14 -23.88 20.49
N SER A 145 8.31 -22.63 20.05
CA SER A 145 8.12 -21.48 20.94
C SER A 145 6.65 -21.19 21.28
N ILE A 146 5.67 -21.56 20.43
CA ILE A 146 4.23 -21.41 20.74
C ILE A 146 3.38 -22.50 20.02
N PRO A 147 2.97 -23.58 20.71
CA PRO A 147 2.14 -24.63 20.12
C PRO A 147 0.75 -24.10 19.77
N GLY A 148 0.32 -24.29 18.52
CA GLY A 148 -1.00 -23.88 18.01
C GLY A 148 -1.00 -22.67 17.04
N HIS A 149 0.11 -21.94 16.93
CA HIS A 149 0.26 -20.77 16.04
C HIS A 149 1.07 -21.05 14.74
N GLY A 150 1.05 -22.31 14.28
CA GLY A 150 1.78 -22.74 13.08
C GLY A 150 1.50 -21.85 11.87
N GLY A 151 2.47 -21.03 11.49
CA GLY A 151 2.36 -20.10 10.36
C GLY A 151 2.73 -18.65 10.63
N ILE A 152 3.16 -18.25 11.84
CA ILE A 152 3.65 -16.87 12.07
C ILE A 152 4.82 -16.53 11.14
N THR A 153 5.82 -17.41 11.02
CA THR A 153 6.95 -17.18 10.09
C THR A 153 6.45 -17.04 8.64
N ASP A 154 5.59 -17.96 8.19
CA ASP A 154 5.03 -17.91 6.82
C ASP A 154 4.22 -16.62 6.56
N ARG A 155 3.58 -16.05 7.59
CA ARG A 155 2.88 -14.76 7.52
C ARG A 155 3.84 -13.57 7.48
N MET A 156 4.92 -13.62 8.27
CA MET A 156 5.96 -12.59 8.27
C MET A 156 6.68 -12.53 6.94
N ASP A 157 6.86 -13.66 6.25
CA ASP A 157 7.48 -13.71 4.92
C ASP A 157 6.63 -12.99 3.87
N CYS A 158 5.31 -13.20 3.87
CA CYS A 158 4.38 -12.42 3.03
C CYS A 158 4.42 -10.93 3.34
N GLN A 159 4.46 -10.57 4.64
CA GLN A 159 4.55 -9.17 5.09
C GLN A 159 5.86 -8.50 4.68
N MET A 160 6.98 -9.24 4.69
CA MET A 160 8.28 -8.72 4.25
C MET A 160 8.25 -8.42 2.75
N VAL A 161 7.75 -9.35 1.92
CA VAL A 161 7.60 -9.13 0.47
C VAL A 161 6.67 -7.94 0.19
N MET A 162 5.57 -7.84 0.93
CA MET A 162 4.64 -6.71 0.82
C MET A 162 5.29 -5.38 1.26
N ALA A 163 6.12 -5.39 2.30
CA ALA A 163 6.83 -4.20 2.79
C ALA A 163 7.82 -3.67 1.76
N VAL A 164 8.62 -4.54 1.16
CA VAL A 164 9.56 -4.16 0.10
C VAL A 164 8.81 -3.59 -1.09
N PHE A 165 7.75 -4.25 -1.54
CA PHE A 165 6.94 -3.76 -2.66
C PHE A 165 6.29 -2.42 -2.34
N ALA A 166 5.63 -2.29 -1.19
CA ALA A 166 4.99 -1.04 -0.78
C ALA A 166 5.99 0.11 -0.69
N TYR A 167 7.19 -0.13 -0.16
CA TYR A 167 8.24 0.87 -0.10
C TYR A 167 8.67 1.34 -1.50
N ILE A 168 9.00 0.41 -2.39
CA ILE A 168 9.41 0.74 -3.77
C ILE A 168 8.27 1.47 -4.49
N TYR A 169 7.04 0.97 -4.38
CA TYR A 169 5.86 1.56 -4.99
C TYR A 169 5.63 3.00 -4.52
N LEU A 170 5.72 3.25 -3.21
CA LEU A 170 5.59 4.60 -2.64
C LEU A 170 6.66 5.54 -3.19
N GLN A 171 7.92 5.10 -3.23
CA GLN A 171 9.03 5.92 -3.74
C GLN A 171 8.89 6.22 -5.24
N SER A 172 8.46 5.24 -6.03
CA SER A 172 8.34 5.41 -7.48
C SER A 172 7.13 6.24 -7.90
N PHE A 173 5.96 6.01 -7.27
CA PHE A 173 4.68 6.53 -7.77
C PHE A 173 4.04 7.62 -6.91
N ILE A 174 4.40 7.74 -5.63
CA ILE A 174 3.73 8.67 -4.69
C ILE A 174 4.68 9.79 -4.27
N VAL A 175 5.92 9.48 -3.89
CA VAL A 175 6.90 10.46 -3.40
C VAL A 175 7.41 11.39 -4.52
N SER A 176 7.40 10.91 -5.77
CA SER A 176 7.90 11.64 -6.94
C SER A 176 7.09 12.92 -7.28
N GLN A 177 5.92 13.13 -6.67
CA GLN A 177 5.08 14.31 -6.89
C GLN A 177 5.30 15.46 -5.89
N SER A 178 6.10 15.28 -4.82
CA SER A 178 6.27 16.30 -3.77
C SER A 178 7.72 16.78 -3.64
N VAL A 179 8.34 17.23 -4.73
CA VAL A 179 9.59 18.00 -4.61
C VAL A 179 9.22 19.41 -4.14
N SER A 180 9.19 19.62 -2.83
CA SER A 180 9.00 20.95 -2.26
C SER A 180 10.22 21.83 -2.59
N VAL A 181 9.97 23.13 -2.76
CA VAL A 181 11.04 24.12 -2.98
C VAL A 181 12.08 24.04 -1.87
N ASP A 182 11.68 23.73 -0.64
CA ASP A 182 12.58 23.55 0.49
C ASP A 182 13.58 22.39 0.30
N LYS A 183 13.16 21.25 -0.26
CA LYS A 183 14.06 20.13 -0.53
C LYS A 183 15.04 20.44 -1.66
N ILE A 184 14.59 21.16 -2.68
CA ILE A 184 15.47 21.64 -3.75
C ILE A 184 16.48 22.63 -3.17
N LEU A 185 16.01 23.58 -2.36
CA LEU A 185 16.84 24.60 -1.74
C LEU A 185 17.87 23.98 -0.81
N ASP A 186 17.47 23.02 0.04
CA ASP A 186 18.37 22.31 0.95
C ASP A 186 19.42 21.48 0.19
N GLN A 187 19.01 20.79 -0.88
CA GLN A 187 19.91 20.01 -1.74
C GLN A 187 20.89 20.89 -2.53
N ILE A 188 20.47 22.10 -2.92
CA ILE A 188 21.32 23.13 -3.54
C ILE A 188 22.31 23.67 -2.51
N LEU A 189 21.84 24.04 -1.31
CA LEU A 189 22.67 24.62 -0.26
C LEU A 189 23.72 23.64 0.29
N THR A 190 23.43 22.34 0.29
CA THR A 190 24.38 21.31 0.73
C THR A 190 25.38 20.87 -0.35
N ASN A 191 25.05 20.99 -1.64
CA ASN A 191 25.96 20.59 -2.71
C ASN A 191 26.73 21.74 -3.37
N LEU A 192 26.26 22.99 -3.27
CA LEU A 192 26.93 24.14 -3.89
C LEU A 192 27.89 24.84 -2.92
N SER A 193 29.01 25.29 -3.46
CA SER A 193 29.94 26.19 -2.77
C SER A 193 29.35 27.59 -2.59
N PHE A 194 29.89 28.37 -1.65
CA PHE A 194 29.38 29.70 -1.30
C PHE A 194 29.34 30.66 -2.52
N GLU A 195 30.31 30.58 -3.42
CA GLU A 195 30.34 31.42 -4.64
C GLU A 195 29.20 31.06 -5.61
N GLU A 196 28.93 29.76 -5.78
CA GLU A 196 27.86 29.28 -6.67
C GLU A 196 26.47 29.62 -6.11
N GLN A 197 26.30 29.60 -4.79
CA GLN A 197 25.07 30.04 -4.13
C GLN A 197 24.79 31.53 -4.40
N GLN A 198 25.82 32.38 -4.32
CA GLN A 198 25.69 33.81 -4.58
C GLN A 198 25.37 34.10 -6.05
N ALA A 199 25.97 33.35 -6.98
CA ALA A 199 25.66 33.43 -8.40
C ALA A 199 24.21 33.01 -8.72
N LEU A 200 23.74 31.91 -8.12
CA LEU A 200 22.36 31.44 -8.26
C LEU A 200 21.35 32.47 -7.75
N PHE A 201 21.57 33.02 -6.55
CA PHE A 201 20.70 34.05 -5.96
C PHE A 201 20.60 35.29 -6.86
N THR A 202 21.74 35.74 -7.40
CA THR A 202 21.79 36.88 -8.32
C THR A 202 21.00 36.63 -9.60
N ARG A 203 21.09 35.42 -10.17
CA ARG A 203 20.34 35.01 -11.37
C ARG A 203 18.84 34.88 -11.11
N LEU A 204 18.44 34.30 -9.99
CA LEU A 204 17.03 34.19 -9.59
C LEU A 204 16.42 35.58 -9.37
N GLY A 205 17.13 36.48 -8.70
CA GLY A 205 16.70 37.87 -8.50
C GLY A 205 16.50 38.62 -9.82
N GLN A 206 17.36 38.41 -10.83
CA GLN A 206 17.20 38.98 -12.16
C GLN A 206 15.98 38.44 -12.92
N MET A 207 15.64 37.16 -12.75
CA MET A 207 14.46 36.56 -13.39
C MET A 207 13.15 37.03 -12.74
N ILE A 208 13.11 37.09 -11.42
CA ILE A 208 11.92 37.52 -10.67
C ILE A 208 11.69 39.04 -10.81
N GLY A 209 12.76 39.85 -10.85
CA GLY A 209 12.66 41.30 -10.98
C GLY A 209 12.31 41.82 -12.38
N ASN A 210 12.36 40.96 -13.42
CA ASN A 210 11.97 41.28 -14.80
C ASN A 210 10.58 40.72 -15.18
N SER A 211 9.82 40.21 -14.22
CA SER A 211 8.45 39.68 -14.39
C SER A 211 7.40 40.67 -13.94
#